data_AF-A0A022MIU8-F1
#
_entry.id   AF-A0A022MIU8-F1
#
_cell.length_a   1.000
_cell.length_b   1.000
_cell.length_c   1.000
_cell.angle_alpha   90.00
_cell.angle_beta   90.00
_cell.angle_gamma   90.00
#
_symmetry.space_group_name_H-M   'P 1'
#
loop_
_entity.id
_entity.type
_entity.pdbx_description
1 polymer ?
#
loop_
_entity_poly.entity_id
_entity_poly.type
_entity_poly.pdbx_seq_one_letter_code
_entity_poly.pdbx_strand_id
1 'polypeptide(L)'
;MAKRARSSLRTTKPLVKPPVRIGPLDAAALVGELRQFHEKAEDPDVERMPADDELYGALLYAEKHSPALRGQPDEVRRTAALKRVLLWEYVKEQAELHQVRAVDDAREAGAHWAHLAPPLAVNAPSAAYNKAKRLRATALTDETPQAQPVRRTPEAVLRAERRLILEQAAERRAQEEAEKRHRLLVPVATRLLEQRDALHLDEDADYWLEEIEAVLPHCHTPLQMVSLHRYLDAAVRALTRHEERTPRPVGLTEEARFAVTAATEFMKAAAITP
;
A
#
# COMPACT_ATOMS: atom_id res chain seq x y z
N MET A 1 32.32 -16.66 54.86
CA MET A 1 31.66 -15.90 53.77
C MET A 1 31.80 -16.68 52.47
N ALA A 2 30.71 -17.17 51.90
CA ALA A 2 30.72 -17.79 50.57
C ALA A 2 29.54 -17.23 49.76
N LYS A 3 29.85 -16.39 48.77
CA LYS A 3 28.86 -15.82 47.83
C LYS A 3 28.32 -16.95 46.96
N ARG A 4 27.04 -17.31 47.12
CA ARG A 4 26.31 -18.15 46.18
C ARG A 4 26.29 -17.45 44.82
N ALA A 5 26.89 -18.09 43.81
CA ALA A 5 26.84 -17.65 42.43
C ALA A 5 25.37 -17.61 41.96
N ARG A 6 24.94 -16.45 41.46
CA ARG A 6 23.64 -16.27 40.83
C ARG A 6 23.57 -17.16 39.59
N SER A 7 22.69 -18.15 39.63
CA SER A 7 22.22 -18.91 38.47
C SER A 7 21.87 -17.94 37.35
N SER A 8 22.57 -18.05 36.22
CA SER A 8 22.29 -17.30 35.02
C SER A 8 20.86 -17.62 34.58
N LEU A 9 20.02 -16.58 34.56
CA LEU A 9 18.69 -16.63 33.99
C LEU A 9 18.81 -17.22 32.58
N ARG A 10 18.26 -18.42 32.38
CA ARG A 10 18.13 -19.05 31.07
C ARG A 10 17.43 -18.05 30.16
N THR A 11 18.18 -17.43 29.26
CA THR A 11 17.66 -16.60 28.18
C THR A 11 16.76 -17.49 27.34
N THR A 12 15.44 -17.30 27.45
CA THR A 12 14.47 -18.00 26.62
C THR A 12 14.82 -17.74 25.16
N LYS A 13 15.17 -18.80 24.41
CA LYS A 13 15.43 -18.70 22.97
C LYS A 13 14.26 -17.96 22.30
N PRO A 14 14.50 -16.94 21.46
CA PRO A 14 13.43 -16.21 20.81
C PRO A 14 12.59 -17.17 19.95
N LEU A 15 11.27 -16.96 19.94
CA LEU A 15 10.32 -17.70 19.09
C LEU A 15 10.79 -17.61 17.63
N VAL A 16 11.20 -18.76 17.09
CA VAL A 16 11.82 -18.88 15.75
C VAL A 16 10.78 -18.86 14.63
N LYS A 17 9.50 -19.13 14.94
CA LYS A 17 8.42 -19.16 13.95
C LYS A 17 7.54 -17.91 14.05
N PRO A 18 7.25 -17.24 12.92
CA PRO A 18 6.27 -16.16 12.91
C PRO A 18 4.89 -16.71 13.30
N PRO A 19 4.06 -15.94 14.02
CA PRO A 19 2.69 -16.36 14.30
C PRO A 19 1.93 -16.52 12.98
N VAL A 20 1.15 -17.60 12.88
CA VAL A 20 0.18 -17.79 11.79
C VAL A 20 -0.87 -16.69 11.93
N ARG A 21 -1.17 -16.01 10.83
CA ARG A 21 -2.18 -14.95 10.76
C ARG A 21 -3.41 -15.46 10.03
N ILE A 22 -4.57 -14.92 10.40
CA ILE A 22 -5.82 -15.16 9.66
C ILE A 22 -5.78 -14.51 8.28
N GLY A 23 -5.15 -13.33 8.16
CA GLY A 23 -5.09 -12.58 6.90
C GLY A 23 -6.40 -11.81 6.63
N PRO A 24 -6.67 -11.43 5.37
CA PRO A 24 -7.88 -10.70 5.03
C PRO A 24 -9.11 -11.58 5.29
N LEU A 25 -10.02 -11.08 6.13
CA LEU A 25 -11.24 -11.77 6.55
C LEU A 25 -12.43 -10.86 6.33
N ASP A 26 -13.46 -11.35 5.65
CA ASP A 26 -14.76 -10.68 5.60
C ASP A 26 -15.52 -10.97 6.91
N ALA A 27 -15.19 -10.19 7.94
CA ALA A 27 -15.78 -10.34 9.26
C ALA A 27 -17.29 -10.08 9.26
N ALA A 28 -17.76 -9.14 8.44
CA ALA A 28 -19.18 -8.79 8.34
C ALA A 28 -19.98 -9.96 7.75
N ALA A 29 -19.50 -10.58 6.67
CA ALA A 29 -20.15 -11.77 6.12
C ALA A 29 -20.24 -12.92 7.14
N LEU A 30 -19.17 -13.15 7.91
CA LEU A 30 -19.17 -14.19 8.95
C LEU A 30 -20.13 -13.87 10.11
N VAL A 31 -20.29 -12.60 10.48
CA VAL A 31 -21.31 -12.18 11.45
C VAL A 31 -22.71 -12.37 10.88
N GLY A 32 -22.94 -12.02 9.62
CA GLY A 32 -24.21 -12.27 8.93
C GLY A 32 -24.55 -13.76 8.88
N GLU A 33 -23.59 -14.64 8.62
CA GLU A 33 -23.79 -16.09 8.71
C GLU A 33 -24.12 -16.57 10.12
N LEU A 34 -23.51 -15.98 11.16
CA LEU A 34 -23.88 -16.27 12.54
C LEU A 34 -25.32 -15.84 12.82
N ARG A 35 -25.73 -14.64 12.38
CA ARG A 35 -27.12 -14.17 12.50
C ARG A 35 -28.09 -15.16 11.86
N GLN A 36 -27.81 -15.63 10.64
CA GLN A 36 -28.64 -16.62 9.95
C GLN A 36 -28.81 -17.92 10.75
N PHE A 37 -27.79 -18.37 11.49
CA PHE A 37 -27.94 -19.54 12.36
C PHE A 37 -28.88 -19.28 13.53
N HIS A 38 -28.85 -18.08 14.10
CA HIS A 38 -29.75 -17.68 15.19
C HIS A 38 -31.19 -17.46 14.69
N GLU A 39 -31.38 -16.85 13.52
CA GLU A 39 -32.69 -16.70 12.87
C GLU A 39 -33.34 -18.06 12.57
N LYS A 40 -32.57 -18.99 11.98
CA LYS A 40 -33.05 -20.37 11.71
C LYS A 40 -33.31 -21.17 12.98
N ALA A 41 -32.70 -20.78 14.10
CA ALA A 41 -32.95 -21.36 15.41
C ALA A 41 -34.15 -20.73 16.13
N GLU A 42 -34.84 -19.78 15.50
CA GLU A 42 -35.94 -19.02 16.09
C GLU A 42 -35.52 -18.41 17.44
N ASP A 43 -34.28 -17.90 17.51
CA ASP A 43 -33.76 -17.23 18.70
C ASP A 43 -34.64 -16.00 19.01
N PRO A 44 -35.34 -15.97 20.16
CA PRO A 44 -36.32 -14.93 20.47
C PRO A 44 -35.71 -13.53 20.60
N ASP A 45 -34.39 -13.44 20.81
CA ASP A 45 -33.67 -12.19 20.98
C ASP A 45 -32.89 -11.77 19.71
N VAL A 46 -33.04 -12.46 18.57
CA VAL A 46 -32.19 -12.24 17.37
C VAL A 46 -32.27 -10.82 16.82
N GLU A 47 -33.41 -10.15 16.95
CA GLU A 47 -33.60 -8.74 16.56
C GLU A 47 -32.72 -7.77 17.37
N ARG A 48 -32.20 -8.21 18.53
CA ARG A 48 -31.25 -7.44 19.35
C ARG A 48 -29.80 -7.73 19.00
N MET A 49 -29.54 -8.64 18.08
CA MET A 49 -28.17 -8.93 17.64
C MET A 49 -27.60 -7.70 16.91
N PRO A 50 -26.46 -7.15 17.40
CA PRO A 50 -25.78 -6.00 16.78
C PRO A 50 -25.53 -6.18 15.29
N ALA A 51 -25.44 -5.07 14.55
CA ALA A 51 -25.24 -5.09 13.10
C ALA A 51 -23.97 -5.85 12.68
N ASP A 52 -23.91 -6.22 11.39
CA ASP A 52 -22.86 -7.12 10.90
C ASP A 52 -21.45 -6.48 10.94
N ASP A 53 -21.38 -5.15 10.92
CA ASP A 53 -20.16 -4.36 11.11
C ASP A 53 -19.79 -4.14 12.59
N GLU A 54 -20.72 -4.38 13.53
CA GLU A 54 -20.50 -4.29 14.98
C GLU A 54 -19.92 -5.60 15.57
N LEU A 55 -18.78 -6.03 15.02
CA LEU A 55 -18.17 -7.34 15.27
C LEU A 55 -18.08 -7.74 16.76
N TYR A 56 -17.56 -6.86 17.61
CA TYR A 56 -17.38 -7.19 19.03
C TYR A 56 -18.73 -7.41 19.75
N GLY A 57 -19.72 -6.56 19.46
CA GLY A 57 -21.07 -6.70 20.01
C GLY A 57 -21.74 -7.98 19.52
N ALA A 58 -21.64 -8.27 18.22
CA ALA A 58 -22.19 -9.47 17.61
C ALA A 58 -21.57 -10.76 18.19
N LEU A 59 -20.27 -10.76 18.47
CA LEU A 59 -19.60 -11.90 19.13
C LEU A 59 -20.08 -12.12 20.56
N LEU A 60 -20.21 -11.05 21.35
CA LEU A 60 -20.76 -11.15 22.71
C LEU A 60 -22.20 -11.66 22.69
N TYR A 61 -23.00 -11.21 21.73
CA TYR A 61 -24.36 -11.72 21.52
C TYR A 61 -24.34 -13.22 21.21
N ALA A 62 -23.57 -13.66 20.21
CA ALA A 62 -23.52 -15.04 19.75
C ALA A 62 -22.91 -15.99 20.80
N GLU A 63 -22.07 -15.49 21.70
CA GLU A 63 -21.61 -16.22 22.88
C GLU A 63 -22.76 -16.46 23.87
N LYS A 64 -23.41 -15.37 24.29
CA LYS A 64 -24.50 -15.36 25.27
C LYS A 64 -25.70 -16.22 24.82
N HIS A 65 -26.09 -16.12 23.55
CA HIS A 65 -27.27 -16.81 23.00
C HIS A 65 -26.94 -18.14 22.32
N SER A 66 -25.72 -18.66 22.47
CA SER A 66 -25.38 -19.99 21.95
C SER A 66 -26.30 -21.14 22.40
N PRO A 67 -26.97 -21.09 23.58
CA PRO A 67 -27.99 -22.10 23.92
C PRO A 67 -29.19 -22.15 22.96
N ALA A 68 -29.53 -21.06 22.26
CA ALA A 68 -30.62 -21.04 21.28
C ALA A 68 -30.35 -22.04 20.13
N LEU A 69 -29.08 -22.26 19.80
CA LEU A 69 -28.67 -23.20 18.76
C LEU A 69 -28.76 -24.69 19.19
N ARG A 70 -29.14 -25.01 20.43
CA ARG A 70 -29.16 -26.42 20.91
C ARG A 70 -30.11 -27.32 20.11
N GLY A 71 -31.23 -26.77 19.64
CA GLY A 71 -32.20 -27.49 18.81
C GLY A 71 -31.76 -27.69 17.35
N GLN A 72 -30.66 -27.06 16.93
CA GLN A 72 -30.13 -27.18 15.58
C GLN A 72 -29.27 -28.44 15.40
N PRO A 73 -29.10 -28.93 14.15
CA PRO A 73 -28.20 -30.03 13.84
C PRO A 73 -26.77 -29.78 14.35
N ASP A 74 -26.09 -30.87 14.75
CA ASP A 74 -24.72 -30.82 15.29
C ASP A 74 -23.73 -30.07 14.39
N GLU A 75 -23.88 -30.22 13.06
CA GLU A 75 -23.06 -29.53 12.07
C GLU A 75 -23.22 -28.01 12.14
N VAL A 76 -24.46 -27.51 12.30
CA VAL A 76 -24.75 -26.07 12.42
C VAL A 76 -24.11 -25.51 13.69
N ARG A 77 -24.29 -26.19 14.83
CA ARG A 77 -23.69 -25.77 16.10
C ARG A 77 -22.16 -25.74 16.03
N ARG A 78 -21.56 -26.75 15.40
CA ARG A 78 -20.11 -26.83 15.19
C ARG A 78 -19.61 -25.69 14.30
N THR A 79 -20.28 -25.43 13.18
CA THR A 79 -19.90 -24.35 12.25
C THR A 79 -20.02 -22.98 12.92
N ALA A 80 -21.11 -22.72 13.65
CA ALA A 80 -21.29 -21.49 14.42
C ALA A 80 -20.19 -21.31 15.49
N ALA A 81 -19.81 -22.39 16.20
CA ALA A 81 -18.71 -22.34 17.16
C ALA A 81 -17.36 -22.04 16.51
N LEU A 82 -17.04 -22.69 15.38
CA LEU A 82 -15.79 -22.45 14.65
C LEU A 82 -15.71 -21.03 14.09
N LYS A 83 -16.81 -20.48 13.56
CA LYS A 83 -16.86 -19.09 13.10
C LYS A 83 -16.61 -18.11 14.25
N ARG A 84 -17.20 -18.34 15.44
CA ARG A 84 -16.90 -17.53 16.64
C ARG A 84 -15.43 -17.60 17.04
N VAL A 85 -14.80 -18.78 16.99
CA VAL A 85 -13.36 -18.93 17.26
C VAL A 85 -12.52 -18.11 16.27
N LEU A 86 -12.84 -18.22 14.97
CA LEU A 86 -12.14 -17.49 13.91
C LEU A 86 -12.27 -15.97 14.10
N LEU A 87 -13.48 -15.49 14.37
CA LEU A 87 -13.76 -14.08 14.61
C LEU A 87 -13.09 -13.55 15.88
N TRP A 88 -13.02 -14.34 16.97
CA TRP A 88 -12.29 -13.93 18.18
C TRP A 88 -10.79 -13.80 17.96
N GLU A 89 -10.19 -14.72 17.20
CA GLU A 89 -8.78 -14.60 16.85
C GLU A 89 -8.55 -13.41 15.90
N TYR A 90 -9.48 -13.11 15.00
CA TYR A 90 -9.43 -11.90 14.18
C TYR A 90 -9.50 -10.61 15.02
N VAL A 91 -10.42 -10.53 15.99
CA VAL A 91 -10.49 -9.40 16.95
C VAL A 91 -9.17 -9.23 17.69
N LYS A 92 -8.53 -10.32 18.11
CA LYS A 92 -7.24 -10.28 18.79
C LYS A 92 -6.13 -9.73 17.88
N GLU A 93 -6.10 -10.12 16.62
CA GLU A 93 -5.17 -9.55 15.64
C GLU A 93 -5.40 -8.04 15.43
N GLN A 94 -6.65 -7.62 15.24
CA GLN A 94 -7.00 -6.20 15.09
C GLN A 94 -6.69 -5.37 16.35
N ALA A 95 -6.94 -5.93 17.53
CA ALA A 95 -6.63 -5.28 18.80
C ALA A 95 -5.13 -5.00 18.96
N GLU A 96 -4.25 -5.90 18.51
CA GLU A 96 -2.80 -5.64 18.49
C GLU A 96 -2.46 -4.45 17.58
N LEU A 97 -3.09 -4.33 16.40
CA LEU A 97 -2.89 -3.22 15.46
C LEU A 97 -3.39 -1.89 16.02
N HIS A 98 -4.60 -1.86 16.58
CA HIS A 98 -5.14 -0.66 17.22
C HIS A 98 -4.32 -0.24 18.44
N GLN A 99 -3.78 -1.20 19.21
CA GLN A 99 -2.88 -0.89 20.32
C GLN A 99 -1.56 -0.28 19.85
N VAL A 100 -1.03 -0.66 18.68
CA VAL A 100 0.14 0.01 18.08
C VAL A 100 -0.17 1.48 17.77
N ARG A 101 -1.30 1.74 17.09
CA ARG A 101 -1.71 3.12 16.75
C ARG A 101 -1.88 3.98 17.99
N ALA A 102 -2.58 3.46 19.00
CA ALA A 102 -2.77 4.18 20.27
C ALA A 102 -1.45 4.48 21.01
N VAL A 103 -0.45 3.59 20.89
CA VAL A 103 0.90 3.86 21.43
C VAL A 103 1.57 4.98 20.65
N ASP A 104 1.51 4.97 19.31
CA ASP A 104 2.09 6.02 18.47
C ASP A 104 1.40 7.38 18.75
N ASP A 105 0.06 7.43 18.80
CA ASP A 105 -0.71 8.64 19.16
C ASP A 105 -0.29 9.20 20.53
N ALA A 106 -0.15 8.32 21.53
CA ALA A 106 0.29 8.73 22.86
C ALA A 106 1.72 9.28 22.85
N ARG A 107 2.61 8.72 22.02
CA ARG A 107 3.99 9.20 21.87
C ARG A 107 4.04 10.56 21.17
N GLU A 108 3.21 10.78 20.17
CA GLU A 108 3.05 12.07 19.48
C GLU A 108 2.49 13.14 20.42
N ALA A 109 1.57 12.78 21.30
CA ALA A 109 1.06 13.64 22.37
C ALA A 109 2.08 13.88 23.52
N GLY A 110 3.31 13.37 23.40
CA GLY A 110 4.40 13.60 24.36
C GLY A 110 4.47 12.64 25.55
N ALA A 111 3.68 11.56 25.57
CA ALA A 111 3.71 10.60 26.68
C ALA A 111 5.06 9.87 26.77
N HIS A 112 5.74 9.96 27.92
CA HIS A 112 6.96 9.19 28.17
C HIS A 112 6.69 7.69 28.37
N TRP A 113 7.71 6.85 28.14
CA TRP A 113 7.60 5.38 28.31
C TRP A 113 7.19 4.96 29.73
N ALA A 114 7.46 5.79 30.74
CA ALA A 114 6.98 5.57 32.11
C ALA A 114 5.44 5.64 32.20
N HIS A 115 4.81 6.56 31.47
CA HIS A 115 3.35 6.70 31.42
C HIS A 115 2.70 5.55 30.64
N LEU A 116 3.41 4.98 29.66
CA LEU A 116 2.94 3.85 28.85
C LEU A 116 3.11 2.50 29.53
N ALA A 117 3.92 2.39 30.59
CA ALA A 117 4.15 1.11 31.24
C ALA A 117 2.87 0.48 31.84
N PRO A 118 2.05 1.21 32.63
CA PRO A 118 0.78 0.66 33.14
C PRO A 118 -0.24 0.32 32.05
N PRO A 119 -0.55 1.19 31.05
CA PRO A 119 -1.47 0.85 29.96
C PRO A 119 -1.02 -0.33 29.10
N LEU A 120 0.30 -0.51 28.95
CA LEU A 120 0.88 -1.67 28.27
C LEU A 120 1.01 -2.89 29.20
N ALA A 121 0.49 -2.86 30.43
CA ALA A 121 0.56 -3.95 31.40
C ALA A 121 2.01 -4.47 31.62
N VAL A 122 2.95 -3.55 31.79
CA VAL A 122 4.36 -3.86 32.09
C VAL A 122 4.88 -2.98 33.23
N ASN A 123 5.86 -3.49 33.97
CA ASN A 123 6.30 -2.85 35.23
C ASN A 123 7.46 -1.86 35.06
N ALA A 124 7.95 -1.62 33.83
CA ALA A 124 9.11 -0.77 33.61
C ALA A 124 9.04 -0.01 32.27
N PRO A 125 9.60 1.21 32.17
CA PRO A 125 9.66 1.97 30.92
C PRO A 125 10.39 1.23 29.79
N SER A 126 11.48 0.52 30.10
CA SER A 126 12.22 -0.28 29.13
C SER A 126 11.40 -1.48 28.62
N ALA A 127 10.56 -2.06 29.48
CA ALA A 127 9.63 -3.12 29.09
C ALA A 127 8.50 -2.56 28.20
N ALA A 128 8.04 -1.33 28.45
CA ALA A 128 7.05 -0.64 27.62
C ALA A 128 7.59 -0.39 26.21
N TYR A 129 8.81 0.15 26.11
CA TYR A 129 9.51 0.31 24.83
C TYR A 129 9.65 -1.01 24.08
N ASN A 130 10.11 -2.07 24.76
CA ASN A 130 10.30 -3.38 24.15
C ASN A 130 8.96 -4.01 23.70
N LYS A 131 7.90 -3.87 24.49
CA LYS A 131 6.56 -4.36 24.13
C LYS A 131 6.02 -3.59 22.93
N ALA A 132 6.11 -2.26 22.93
CA ALA A 132 5.72 -1.42 21.80
C ALA A 132 6.46 -1.81 20.52
N LYS A 133 7.78 -2.02 20.57
CA LYS A 133 8.55 -2.50 19.42
C LYS A 133 8.11 -3.89 18.95
N ARG A 134 7.80 -4.83 19.86
CA ARG A 134 7.26 -6.15 19.48
C ARG A 134 5.86 -6.07 18.87
N LEU A 135 5.02 -5.17 19.37
CA LEU A 135 3.70 -4.90 18.80
C LEU A 135 3.85 -4.32 17.39
N ARG A 136 4.79 -3.40 17.16
CA ARG A 136 5.04 -2.81 15.84
C ARG A 136 5.50 -3.81 14.78
N ALA A 137 6.21 -4.87 15.18
CA ALA A 137 6.52 -6.01 14.29
C ALA A 137 5.27 -6.71 13.75
N THR A 138 4.13 -6.60 14.45
CA THR A 138 2.83 -7.11 13.98
C THR A 138 2.25 -6.26 12.86
N ALA A 139 2.49 -4.94 12.90
CA ALA A 139 2.00 -3.99 11.90
C ALA A 139 2.90 -3.91 10.67
N LEU A 140 4.20 -4.16 10.84
CA LEU A 140 5.18 -4.26 9.75
C LEU A 140 5.07 -5.63 9.09
N THR A 141 4.04 -5.81 8.27
CA THR A 141 4.01 -6.86 7.26
C THR A 141 4.26 -6.16 5.93
N ASP A 142 5.27 -6.59 5.16
CA ASP A 142 5.43 -6.08 3.79
C ASP A 142 4.09 -6.30 3.07
N GLU A 143 3.62 -5.33 2.29
CA GLU A 143 2.37 -5.46 1.51
C GLU A 143 2.61 -6.24 0.20
N THR A 144 3.71 -6.98 0.09
CA THR A 144 4.00 -7.80 -1.10
C THR A 144 3.39 -9.19 -0.97
N PRO A 145 2.92 -9.82 -2.06
CA PRO A 145 2.42 -11.20 -2.05
C PRO A 145 3.43 -12.26 -1.54
N GLN A 146 4.70 -11.87 -1.36
CA GLN A 146 5.81 -12.69 -0.88
C GLN A 146 6.31 -12.25 0.51
N ALA A 147 5.56 -11.38 1.19
CA ALA A 147 5.95 -10.78 2.45
C ALA A 147 6.17 -11.82 3.54
N GLN A 148 7.43 -12.01 3.92
CA GLN A 148 7.77 -12.76 5.11
C GLN A 148 7.40 -11.93 6.34
N PRO A 149 6.66 -12.51 7.31
CA PRO A 149 6.30 -11.78 8.52
C PRO A 149 7.56 -11.28 9.24
N VAL A 150 7.60 -9.98 9.59
CA VAL A 150 8.75 -9.41 10.29
C VAL A 150 8.85 -10.04 11.69
N ARG A 151 10.05 -10.51 12.03
CA ARG A 151 10.30 -11.11 13.35
C ARG A 151 10.01 -10.09 14.45
N ARG A 152 9.36 -10.53 15.55
CA ARG A 152 9.08 -9.70 16.75
C ARG A 152 10.34 -9.41 17.59
N THR A 153 11.42 -8.92 16.97
CA THR A 153 12.60 -8.39 17.65
C THR A 153 12.77 -6.91 17.34
N PRO A 154 13.17 -6.07 18.31
CA PRO A 154 13.36 -4.63 18.08
C PRO A 154 14.31 -4.33 16.91
N GLU A 155 15.34 -5.14 16.72
CA GLU A 155 16.30 -5.00 15.62
C GLU A 155 15.71 -5.33 14.24
N ALA A 156 14.85 -6.36 14.15
CA ALA A 156 14.19 -6.70 12.89
C ALA A 156 13.18 -5.62 12.49
N VAL A 157 12.49 -5.04 13.47
CA VAL A 157 11.60 -3.89 13.30
C VAL A 157 12.36 -2.67 12.79
N LEU A 158 13.49 -2.32 13.41
CA LEU A 158 14.31 -1.18 12.96
C LEU A 158 14.84 -1.37 11.53
N ARG A 159 15.16 -2.61 11.12
CA ARG A 159 15.58 -2.90 9.74
C ARG A 159 14.42 -2.76 8.75
N ALA A 160 13.24 -3.27 9.09
CA ALA A 160 12.05 -3.13 8.26
C ALA A 160 11.61 -1.66 8.14
N GLU A 161 11.60 -0.90 9.24
CA GLU A 161 11.33 0.54 9.25
C GLU A 161 12.31 1.29 8.33
N ARG A 162 13.60 0.99 8.42
CA ARG A 162 14.62 1.61 7.55
C ARG A 162 14.40 1.28 6.08
N ARG A 163 14.04 0.05 5.75
CA ARG A 163 13.76 -0.36 4.37
C ARG A 163 12.56 0.41 3.82
N LEU A 164 11.45 0.47 4.57
CA LEU A 164 10.25 1.21 4.18
C LEU A 164 10.55 2.70 3.94
N ILE A 165 11.32 3.33 4.84
CA ILE A 165 11.73 4.73 4.69
C ILE A 165 12.57 4.93 3.42
N LEU A 166 13.49 3.99 3.12
CA LEU A 166 14.32 4.05 1.92
C LEU A 166 13.49 3.85 0.64
N GLU A 167 12.53 2.93 0.65
CA GLU A 167 11.59 2.69 -0.45
C GLU A 167 10.72 3.92 -0.70
N GLN A 168 10.07 4.47 0.34
CA GLN A 168 9.29 5.71 0.22
C GLN A 168 10.12 6.92 -0.20
N ALA A 169 11.40 6.98 0.18
CA ALA A 169 12.31 8.01 -0.30
C ALA A 169 12.76 7.78 -1.74
N ALA A 170 12.83 6.52 -2.21
CA ALA A 170 13.09 6.20 -3.61
C ALA A 170 11.88 6.53 -4.49
N GLU A 171 10.66 6.17 -4.04
CA GLU A 171 9.41 6.49 -4.74
C GLU A 171 9.21 7.99 -4.87
N ARG A 172 9.42 8.77 -3.80
CA ARG A 172 9.34 10.24 -3.87
C ARG A 172 10.35 10.83 -4.84
N ARG A 173 11.59 10.35 -4.83
CA ARG A 173 12.61 10.80 -5.80
C ARG A 173 12.21 10.47 -7.24
N ALA A 174 11.68 9.28 -7.48
CA ALA A 174 11.19 8.88 -8.79
C ALA A 174 10.01 9.76 -9.25
N GLN A 175 9.06 10.08 -8.36
CA GLN A 175 7.95 11.00 -8.65
C GLN A 175 8.44 12.42 -8.96
N GLU A 176 9.34 12.97 -8.15
CA GLU A 176 9.92 14.29 -8.39
C GLU A 176 10.68 14.37 -9.72
N GLU A 177 11.41 13.32 -10.09
CA GLU A 177 12.08 13.23 -11.39
C GLU A 177 11.09 13.15 -12.54
N ALA A 178 10.03 12.35 -12.40
CA ALA A 178 8.96 12.25 -13.39
C ALA A 178 8.25 13.61 -13.60
N GLU A 179 7.95 14.33 -12.52
CA GLU A 179 7.35 15.67 -12.60
C GLU A 179 8.29 16.69 -13.27
N LYS A 180 9.59 16.68 -12.93
CA LYS A 180 10.59 17.54 -13.57
C LYS A 180 10.67 17.27 -15.07
N ARG A 181 10.69 15.99 -15.47
CA ARG A 181 10.69 15.59 -16.88
C ARG A 181 9.40 16.05 -17.58
N HIS A 182 8.24 15.89 -16.95
CA HIS A 182 6.96 16.35 -17.48
C HIS A 182 6.91 17.86 -17.73
N ARG A 183 7.44 18.66 -16.79
CA ARG A 183 7.53 20.12 -16.95
C ARG A 183 8.37 20.55 -18.17
N LEU A 184 9.36 19.75 -18.55
CA LEU A 184 10.18 19.99 -19.73
C LEU A 184 9.56 19.41 -21.02
N LEU A 185 8.83 18.31 -20.90
CA LEU A 185 8.13 17.63 -22.01
C LEU A 185 7.03 18.51 -22.61
N VAL A 186 6.20 19.15 -21.77
CA VAL A 186 5.04 19.92 -22.23
C VAL A 186 5.45 21.05 -23.19
N PRO A 187 6.39 21.97 -22.85
CA PRO A 187 6.79 23.01 -23.79
C PRO A 187 7.39 22.50 -25.10
N VAL A 188 8.08 21.36 -25.06
CA VAL A 188 8.68 20.73 -26.26
C VAL A 188 7.58 20.21 -27.18
N ALA A 189 6.60 19.49 -26.62
CA ALA A 189 5.45 18.99 -27.37
C ALA A 189 4.58 20.15 -27.91
N THR A 190 4.35 21.20 -27.12
CA THR A 190 3.62 22.40 -27.57
C THR A 190 4.32 23.06 -28.77
N ARG A 191 5.63 23.30 -28.68
CA ARG A 191 6.40 23.93 -29.77
C ARG A 191 6.41 23.08 -31.04
N LEU A 192 6.42 21.75 -30.91
CA LEU A 192 6.35 20.85 -32.06
C LEU A 192 4.98 20.96 -32.76
N LEU A 193 3.89 21.00 -32.00
CA LEU A 193 2.54 21.20 -32.53
C LEU A 193 2.34 22.58 -33.17
N GLU A 194 2.87 23.64 -32.55
CA GLU A 194 2.82 25.00 -33.10
C GLU A 194 3.49 25.11 -34.49
N GLN A 195 4.41 24.20 -34.80
CA GLN A 195 5.10 24.15 -36.09
C GLN A 195 4.54 23.10 -37.05
N ARG A 196 3.41 22.44 -36.74
CA ARG A 196 2.83 21.34 -37.55
C ARG A 196 2.71 21.70 -39.04
N ASP A 197 2.21 22.89 -39.36
CA ASP A 197 2.02 23.37 -40.74
C ASP A 197 3.34 23.62 -41.50
N ALA A 198 4.44 23.79 -40.77
CA ALA A 198 5.78 24.01 -41.31
C ALA A 198 6.62 22.72 -41.36
N LEU A 199 6.02 21.56 -41.08
CA LEU A 199 6.66 20.25 -41.17
C LEU A 199 6.22 19.51 -42.43
N HIS A 200 7.17 18.82 -43.07
CA HIS A 200 6.84 17.76 -44.01
C HIS A 200 6.51 16.48 -43.23
N LEU A 201 5.23 16.12 -43.25
CA LEU A 201 4.69 14.98 -42.51
C LEU A 201 4.35 13.84 -43.48
N ASP A 202 4.62 12.60 -43.06
CA ASP A 202 3.95 11.42 -43.59
C ASP A 202 2.76 11.04 -42.69
N GLU A 203 1.99 10.04 -43.13
CA GLU A 203 0.78 9.56 -42.43
C GLU A 203 1.09 9.12 -40.98
N ASP A 204 2.26 8.51 -40.75
CA ASP A 204 2.71 8.12 -39.41
C ASP A 204 2.98 9.34 -38.53
N ALA A 205 3.74 10.33 -39.03
CA ALA A 205 4.09 11.51 -38.27
C ALA A 205 2.86 12.37 -37.95
N ASP A 206 1.94 12.50 -38.91
CA ASP A 206 0.69 13.26 -38.74
C ASP A 206 -0.20 12.61 -37.66
N TYR A 207 -0.38 11.29 -37.71
CA TYR A 207 -1.13 10.53 -36.69
C TYR A 207 -0.60 10.77 -35.27
N TRP A 208 0.73 10.69 -35.07
CA TRP A 208 1.29 10.87 -33.73
C TRP A 208 1.18 12.31 -33.24
N LEU A 209 1.21 13.31 -34.13
CA LEU A 209 0.99 14.71 -33.75
C LEU A 209 -0.46 14.94 -33.31
N GLU A 210 -1.44 14.30 -33.94
CA GLU A 210 -2.85 14.35 -33.51
C GLU A 210 -3.05 13.75 -32.11
N GLU A 211 -2.39 12.62 -31.82
CA GLU A 211 -2.43 12.00 -30.48
C GLU A 211 -1.80 12.89 -29.40
N ILE A 212 -0.73 13.63 -29.75
CA ILE A 212 -0.13 14.62 -28.85
C ILE A 212 -1.11 15.78 -28.62
N GLU A 213 -1.72 16.32 -29.68
CA GLU A 213 -2.70 17.41 -29.62
C GLU A 213 -3.90 17.05 -28.74
N ALA A 214 -4.39 15.80 -28.82
CA ALA A 214 -5.50 15.33 -28.00
C ALA A 214 -5.15 15.23 -26.50
N VAL A 215 -3.93 14.82 -26.16
CA VAL A 215 -3.53 14.59 -24.76
C VAL A 215 -2.97 15.83 -24.07
N LEU A 216 -2.28 16.71 -24.81
CA LEU A 216 -1.56 17.86 -24.25
C LEU A 216 -2.43 18.77 -23.35
N PRO A 217 -3.67 19.14 -23.71
CA PRO A 217 -4.51 20.03 -22.89
C PRO A 217 -4.97 19.42 -21.57
N HIS A 218 -4.87 18.10 -21.42
CA HIS A 218 -5.42 17.37 -20.28
C HIS A 218 -4.35 16.61 -19.51
N CYS A 219 -3.07 16.87 -19.76
CA CYS A 219 -1.97 16.08 -19.22
C CYS A 219 -1.68 16.36 -17.73
N HIS A 220 -2.59 15.92 -16.85
CA HIS A 220 -2.54 16.14 -15.41
C HIS A 220 -2.44 14.85 -14.59
N THR A 221 -2.75 13.70 -15.17
CA THR A 221 -2.64 12.39 -14.50
C THR A 221 -1.34 11.67 -14.87
N PRO A 222 -0.80 10.80 -14.00
CA PRO A 222 0.40 10.02 -14.30
C PRO A 222 0.30 9.20 -15.60
N LEU A 223 -0.89 8.64 -15.88
CA LEU A 223 -1.14 7.88 -17.10
C LEU A 223 -1.05 8.77 -18.35
N GLN A 224 -1.57 9.99 -18.29
CA GLN A 224 -1.47 10.94 -19.39
C GLN A 224 -0.03 11.43 -19.59
N MET A 225 0.73 11.65 -18.52
CA MET A 225 2.15 12.03 -18.60
C MET A 225 2.98 10.96 -19.33
N VAL A 226 2.78 9.69 -18.99
CA VAL A 226 3.43 8.55 -19.68
C VAL A 226 2.98 8.47 -21.15
N SER A 227 1.68 8.69 -21.41
CA SER A 227 1.14 8.66 -22.77
C SER A 227 1.73 9.75 -23.64
N LEU A 228 1.81 10.99 -23.14
CA LEU A 228 2.41 12.13 -23.84
C LEU A 228 3.87 11.87 -24.20
N HIS A 229 4.65 11.33 -23.26
CA HIS A 229 6.04 10.95 -23.53
C HIS A 229 6.15 9.90 -24.64
N ARG A 230 5.29 8.88 -24.61
CA ARG A 230 5.26 7.82 -25.62
C ARG A 230 4.88 8.37 -27.00
N TYR A 231 3.90 9.26 -27.07
CA TYR A 231 3.46 9.86 -28.34
C TYR A 231 4.52 10.80 -28.91
N LEU A 232 5.20 11.58 -28.06
CA LEU A 232 6.33 12.39 -28.51
C LEU A 232 7.50 11.54 -29.03
N ASP A 233 7.85 10.44 -28.36
CA ASP A 233 8.87 9.50 -28.87
C ASP A 233 8.47 8.95 -30.25
N ALA A 234 7.21 8.53 -30.40
CA ALA A 234 6.70 7.98 -31.64
C ALA A 234 6.70 9.00 -32.78
N ALA A 235 6.29 10.24 -32.51
CA ALA A 235 6.34 11.37 -33.45
C ALA A 235 7.79 11.66 -33.87
N VAL A 236 8.73 11.80 -32.92
CA VAL A 236 10.15 12.05 -33.23
C VAL A 236 10.75 10.94 -34.09
N ARG A 237 10.44 9.68 -33.78
CA ARG A 237 10.92 8.55 -34.58
C ARG A 237 10.30 8.51 -35.98
N ALA A 238 9.02 8.87 -36.12
CA ALA A 238 8.37 8.97 -37.42
C ALA A 238 9.01 10.08 -38.28
N LEU A 239 9.18 11.28 -37.70
CA LEU A 239 9.85 12.40 -38.35
C LEU A 239 11.29 12.08 -38.77
N THR A 240 12.05 11.41 -37.90
CA THR A 240 13.44 10.99 -38.22
C THR A 240 13.46 9.97 -39.36
N ARG A 241 12.58 8.96 -39.34
CA ARG A 241 12.47 7.99 -40.46
C ARG A 241 12.04 8.66 -41.76
N HIS A 242 11.20 9.69 -41.70
CA HIS A 242 10.76 10.44 -42.87
C HIS A 242 11.94 11.20 -43.51
N GLU A 243 12.79 11.82 -42.68
CA GLU A 243 14.01 12.50 -43.10
C GLU A 243 15.03 11.54 -43.73
N GLU A 244 15.17 10.32 -43.19
CA GLU A 244 16.07 9.29 -43.74
C GLU A 244 15.60 8.79 -45.12
N ARG A 245 14.29 8.76 -45.37
CA ARG A 245 13.70 8.25 -46.61
C ARG A 245 13.57 9.30 -47.71
N THR A 246 13.60 10.58 -47.35
CA THR A 246 13.33 11.69 -48.27
C THR A 246 14.53 12.64 -48.27
N PRO A 247 15.07 13.06 -49.44
CA PRO A 247 16.23 13.97 -49.50
C PRO A 247 15.87 15.43 -49.15
N ARG A 248 14.85 15.65 -48.31
CA ARG A 248 14.33 16.96 -47.91
C ARG A 248 14.33 17.06 -46.39
N PRO A 249 14.74 18.20 -45.82
CA PRO A 249 14.63 18.42 -44.38
C PRO A 249 13.16 18.41 -43.97
N VAL A 250 12.89 17.87 -42.78
CA VAL A 250 11.54 17.77 -42.21
C VAL A 250 10.97 19.14 -41.87
N GLY A 251 11.81 20.09 -41.42
CA GLY A 251 11.40 21.47 -41.14
C GLY A 251 11.59 22.39 -42.35
N LEU A 252 10.48 22.99 -42.80
CA LEU A 252 10.47 23.97 -43.89
C LEU A 252 11.07 25.32 -43.46
N THR A 253 10.87 25.69 -42.19
CA THR A 253 11.38 26.91 -41.56
C THR A 253 12.51 26.58 -40.57
N GLU A 254 13.28 27.59 -40.16
CA GLU A 254 14.29 27.39 -39.11
C GLU A 254 13.64 27.04 -37.77
N GLU A 255 12.49 27.64 -37.46
CA GLU A 255 11.72 27.39 -36.25
C GLU A 255 11.22 25.94 -36.16
N ALA A 256 10.73 25.39 -37.27
CA ALA A 256 10.32 23.99 -37.35
C ALA A 256 11.50 23.02 -37.14
N ARG A 257 12.67 23.34 -37.71
CA ARG A 257 13.90 22.55 -37.48
C ARG A 257 14.34 22.62 -36.02
N PHE A 258 14.25 23.78 -35.38
CA PHE A 258 14.55 23.93 -33.95
C PHE A 258 13.59 23.12 -33.07
N ALA A 259 12.29 23.10 -33.39
CA ALA A 259 11.30 22.32 -32.67
C ALA A 259 11.57 20.80 -32.75
N VAL A 260 11.85 20.29 -33.95
CA VAL A 260 12.21 18.87 -34.17
C VAL A 260 13.52 18.52 -33.45
N THR A 261 14.52 19.39 -33.52
CA THR A 261 15.81 19.19 -32.83
C THR A 261 15.62 19.16 -31.31
N ALA A 262 14.85 20.09 -30.75
CA ALA A 262 14.56 20.14 -29.31
C ALA A 262 13.81 18.87 -28.84
N ALA A 263 12.84 18.39 -29.61
CA ALA A 263 12.14 17.15 -29.32
C ALA A 263 13.08 15.93 -29.38
N THR A 264 13.94 15.87 -30.38
CA THR A 264 14.93 14.80 -30.55
C THR A 264 15.94 14.77 -29.40
N GLU A 265 16.50 15.91 -29.02
CA GLU A 265 17.46 16.00 -27.91
C GLU A 265 16.80 15.71 -26.56
N PHE A 266 15.55 16.13 -26.36
CA PHE A 266 14.77 15.76 -25.17
C PHE A 266 14.61 14.24 -25.06
N MET A 267 14.24 13.56 -26.16
CA MET A 267 14.06 12.11 -26.17
C MET A 267 15.38 11.35 -25.97
N LYS A 268 16.49 11.84 -26.51
CA LYS A 268 17.84 11.28 -26.26
C LYS A 268 18.24 11.42 -24.79
N ALA A 269 18.03 12.59 -24.19
CA ALA A 269 18.33 12.82 -22.78
C ALA A 269 17.46 11.94 -21.86
N ALA A 270 16.20 11.71 -22.23
CA ALA A 270 15.28 10.83 -21.50
C ALA A 270 15.70 9.35 -21.56
N ALA A 271 16.29 8.89 -22.66
CA ALA A 271 16.76 7.51 -22.83
C ALA A 271 18.03 7.17 -22.01
N ILE A 272 18.79 8.18 -21.56
CA ILE A 272 20.07 8.01 -20.83
C ILE A 272 19.86 7.87 -19.31
N THR A 273 18.65 8.11 -18.81
CA THR A 273 18.37 8.05 -17.36
C THR A 273 17.61 6.75 -17.02
N PRO A 274 18.29 5.69 -16.51
CA PRO A 274 17.65 4.44 -16.09
C PRO A 274 16.77 4.62 -14.84
#